data_AF-A0A3L7Q1P9-F1
#
_entry.id   AF-A0A3L7Q1P9-F1
#
_cell.length_a   1.000
_cell.length_b   1.000
_cell.length_c   1.000
_cell.angle_alpha   90.00
_cell.angle_beta   90.00
_cell.angle_gamma   90.00
#
_symmetry.space_group_name_H-M   'P 1'
#
loop_
_entity.id
_entity.type
_entity.pdbx_description
1 polymer ?
#
loop_
_entity_poly.entity_id
_entity_poly.type
_entity_poly.pdbx_seq_one_letter_code
_entity_poly.pdbx_strand_id
1 'polypeptide(L)'
;MSGHPLWGEKGDVRAAHATTTLIEAAGRRILVDPSLPPQVLLPRMQERTNHPPDAITDVFLTSFQPMRRRGIAAFDKAEWWITEREREASQ
;
A
#
# COMPACT_ATOMS: atom_id res chain seq x y z
N MET A 1 1.62 -14.15 -4.15
CA MET A 1 2.37 -14.60 -5.33
C MET A 1 2.50 -13.46 -6.32
N SER A 2 3.61 -13.36 -7.03
CA SER A 2 3.85 -12.44 -8.14
C SER A 2 3.70 -13.09 -9.51
N GLY A 3 3.45 -14.40 -9.55
CA GLY A 3 3.17 -15.11 -10.79
C GLY A 3 1.87 -14.65 -11.44
N HIS A 4 1.90 -14.41 -12.75
CA HIS A 4 0.69 -14.06 -13.50
C HIS A 4 -0.15 -15.33 -13.73
N PRO A 5 -1.43 -15.37 -13.30
CA PRO A 5 -2.23 -16.59 -13.24
C PRO A 5 -2.48 -17.23 -14.61
N LEU A 6 -2.40 -16.45 -15.69
CA LEU A 6 -2.63 -16.94 -17.06
C LEU A 6 -1.36 -17.35 -17.80
N TRP A 7 -0.17 -17.19 -17.21
CA TRP A 7 1.10 -17.37 -17.93
C TRP A 7 1.81 -18.69 -17.62
N GLY A 8 1.19 -19.58 -16.86
CA GLY A 8 1.78 -20.88 -16.51
C GLY A 8 3.06 -20.77 -15.67
N GLU A 9 3.26 -19.64 -14.99
CA GLU A 9 4.45 -19.35 -14.20
C GLU A 9 4.50 -20.26 -12.96
N LYS A 10 5.65 -20.92 -12.74
CA LYS A 10 5.89 -21.75 -11.55
C LYS A 10 6.54 -20.90 -10.47
N GLY A 11 5.72 -20.40 -9.54
CA GLY A 11 6.17 -19.64 -8.37
C GLY A 11 6.35 -18.14 -8.63
N ASP A 12 7.04 -17.48 -7.72
CA ASP A 12 7.25 -16.02 -7.76
C ASP A 12 8.42 -15.66 -8.68
N VAL A 13 8.09 -15.37 -9.94
CA VAL A 13 9.10 -15.08 -10.98
C VAL A 13 9.61 -13.64 -10.93
N ARG A 14 8.88 -12.74 -10.25
CA ARG A 14 9.19 -11.30 -10.16
C ARG A 14 9.07 -10.81 -8.72
N ALA A 15 9.73 -9.70 -8.41
CA ALA A 15 9.54 -9.04 -7.13
C ALA A 15 8.08 -8.56 -7.01
N ALA A 16 7.30 -9.21 -6.16
CA ALA A 16 5.92 -8.85 -5.89
C ALA A 16 5.90 -7.45 -5.27
N HIS A 17 5.40 -6.43 -5.98
CA HIS A 17 5.05 -5.12 -5.40
C HIS A 17 3.96 -4.47 -6.24
N ALA A 18 3.05 -3.76 -5.58
CA ALA A 18 2.12 -2.87 -6.24
C ALA A 18 2.76 -1.47 -6.33
N THR A 19 2.32 -0.66 -7.28
CA THR A 19 2.65 0.76 -7.28
C THR A 19 2.07 1.41 -6.01
N THR A 20 2.90 2.16 -5.29
CA THR A 20 2.47 3.00 -4.17
C THR A 20 2.45 4.45 -4.64
N THR A 21 1.34 5.14 -4.41
CA THR A 21 1.12 6.53 -4.85
C THR A 21 0.75 7.40 -3.66
N LEU A 22 1.34 8.59 -3.57
CA LEU A 22 0.90 9.64 -2.65
C LEU A 22 0.06 10.66 -3.42
N ILE A 23 -1.13 10.97 -2.89
CA ILE A 23 -2.01 12.02 -3.41
C ILE A 23 -2.11 13.13 -2.36
N GLU A 24 -1.84 14.37 -2.78
CA GLU A 24 -1.98 15.55 -1.93
C GLU A 24 -3.10 16.43 -2.49
N ALA A 25 -4.18 16.59 -1.72
CA ALA A 25 -5.35 17.36 -2.14
C ALA A 25 -6.13 17.88 -0.94
N ALA A 26 -6.55 19.14 -0.98
CA ALA A 26 -7.42 19.76 0.03
C ALA A 26 -6.94 19.54 1.49
N GLY A 27 -5.63 19.62 1.73
CA GLY A 27 -5.04 19.42 3.06
C GLY A 27 -4.93 17.96 3.51
N ARG A 28 -5.34 16.99 2.69
CA ARG A 28 -5.18 15.56 2.93
C ARG A 28 -3.95 15.01 2.21
N ARG A 29 -3.35 13.97 2.80
CA ARG A 29 -2.24 13.18 2.24
C ARG A 29 -2.66 11.72 2.23
N ILE A 30 -3.09 11.25 1.07
CA ILE A 30 -3.67 9.92 0.88
C ILE A 30 -2.60 9.02 0.27
N LEU A 31 -2.20 7.99 1.00
CA LEU A 31 -1.29 6.97 0.52
C LEU A 31 -2.07 5.78 -0.03
N VAL A 32 -1.83 5.44 -1.30
CA VAL A 32 -2.51 4.33 -1.98
C VAL A 32 -1.61 3.11 -2.03
N ASP A 33 -2.12 1.96 -1.59
CA ASP A 33 -1.47 0.65 -1.62
C ASP A 33 0.00 0.66 -1.11
N PRO A 34 0.25 0.83 0.20
CA PRO A 34 1.59 0.75 0.80
C PRO A 34 2.16 -0.67 0.67
N SER A 35 2.73 -0.96 -0.50
CA SER A 35 2.97 -2.32 -0.95
C SER A 35 4.30 -2.88 -0.49
N LEU A 36 5.25 -2.03 -0.09
CA LEU A 36 6.57 -2.42 0.39
C LEU A 36 6.58 -2.57 1.91
N PRO A 37 7.45 -3.42 2.48
CA PRO A 37 7.67 -3.46 3.93
C PRO A 37 8.07 -2.08 4.49
N PRO A 38 7.66 -1.71 5.72
CA PRO A 38 7.92 -0.40 6.32
C PRO A 38 9.36 0.07 6.21
N GLN A 39 10.32 -0.82 6.50
CA GLN A 39 11.76 -0.53 6.48
C GLN A 39 12.28 -0.13 5.09
N VAL A 40 11.55 -0.48 4.02
CA VAL A 40 11.89 -0.10 2.63
C VAL A 40 11.02 1.07 2.17
N LEU A 41 9.75 1.11 2.59
CA LEU A 41 8.79 2.12 2.17
C LEU A 41 9.13 3.50 2.74
N LEU A 42 9.41 3.58 4.04
CA LEU A 42 9.56 4.86 4.73
C LEU A 42 10.75 5.70 4.22
N PRO A 43 11.97 5.14 4.04
CA PRO A 43 13.09 5.91 3.48
C PRO A 43 12.76 6.44 2.08
N ARG A 44 12.16 5.60 1.22
CA ARG A 44 11.79 5.97 -0.16
C ARG A 44 10.72 7.06 -0.20
N MET A 45 9.77 7.02 0.73
CA MET A 45 8.75 8.06 0.85
C MET A 45 9.39 9.38 1.28
N GLN A 46 10.17 9.35 2.36
CA GLN A 46 10.82 10.53 2.91
C GLN A 46 11.75 11.20 1.88
N GLU A 47 12.55 10.43 1.14
CA GLU A 47 13.42 10.94 0.07
C GLU A 47 12.64 11.68 -1.04
N ARG A 48 11.41 11.26 -1.33
CA ARG A 48 10.62 11.79 -2.46
C ARG A 48 9.67 12.91 -2.07
N THR A 49 9.20 12.90 -0.83
CA THR A 49 8.09 13.77 -0.40
C THR A 49 8.45 14.62 0.82
N ASN A 50 9.57 14.31 1.50
CA ASN A 50 9.98 14.94 2.74
C ASN A 50 8.90 14.93 3.85
N HIS A 51 8.03 13.90 3.84
CA HIS A 51 6.98 13.73 4.84
C HIS A 51 7.33 12.57 5.79
N PRO A 52 7.08 12.71 7.11
CA PRO A 52 7.09 11.57 8.02
C PRO A 52 5.83 10.69 7.84
N PRO A 53 5.82 9.44 8.33
CA PRO A 53 4.64 8.58 8.29
C PRO A 53 3.40 9.24 8.94
N ASP A 54 3.61 9.94 10.05
CA ASP A 54 2.56 10.65 10.81
C ASP A 54 1.89 11.79 10.05
N ALA A 55 2.49 12.27 8.94
CA ALA A 55 1.90 13.31 8.11
C ALA A 55 0.87 12.76 7.11
N ILE A 56 0.78 11.44 6.96
CA ILE A 56 -0.20 10.75 6.12
C ILE A 56 -1.53 10.74 6.87
N THR A 57 -2.57 11.29 6.24
CA THR A 57 -3.90 11.39 6.85
C THR A 57 -4.72 10.14 6.59
N ASP A 58 -4.52 9.52 5.42
CA ASP A 58 -5.33 8.42 4.93
C ASP A 58 -4.48 7.37 4.25
N VAL A 59 -4.86 6.10 4.42
CA VAL A 59 -4.38 5.00 3.59
C VAL A 59 -5.56 4.42 2.84
N PHE A 60 -5.48 4.38 1.51
CA PHE A 60 -6.47 3.73 0.67
C PHE A 60 -5.92 2.42 0.09
N LEU A 61 -6.61 1.32 0.37
CA LEU A 61 -6.34 0.01 -0.22
C LEU A 61 -7.29 -0.25 -1.38
N THR A 62 -6.75 -0.51 -2.55
CA THR A 62 -7.55 -0.92 -3.71
C THR A 62 -8.08 -2.35 -3.59
N SER A 63 -7.38 -3.21 -2.85
CA SER A 63 -7.84 -4.53 -2.39
C SER A 63 -7.10 -4.98 -1.14
N PHE A 64 -7.63 -5.97 -0.41
CA PHE A 64 -7.06 -6.47 0.84
C PHE A 64 -5.94 -7.50 0.63
N GLN A 65 -5.51 -7.70 -0.62
CA GLN A 65 -4.44 -8.61 -0.98
C GLN A 65 -3.17 -8.31 -0.16
N PRO A 66 -2.50 -9.32 0.42
CA PRO A 66 -1.35 -9.10 1.32
C PRO A 66 -0.26 -8.20 0.73
N MET A 67 -0.02 -8.31 -0.58
CA MET A 67 1.01 -7.53 -1.27
C MET A 67 0.76 -6.01 -1.22
N ARG A 68 -0.50 -5.56 -1.22
CA ARG A 68 -0.87 -4.12 -1.26
C ARG A 68 -0.78 -3.44 0.10
N ARG A 69 -0.74 -4.22 1.19
CA ARG A 69 -0.82 -3.72 2.57
C ARG A 69 0.39 -4.07 3.44
N ARG A 70 1.53 -4.46 2.86
CA ARG A 70 2.73 -4.83 3.64
C ARG A 70 3.26 -3.70 4.50
N GLY A 71 3.14 -2.46 4.04
CA GLY A 71 3.60 -1.26 4.74
C GLY A 71 2.56 -0.63 5.65
N ILE A 72 1.33 -1.18 5.70
CA ILE A 72 0.18 -0.50 6.29
C ILE A 72 0.36 -0.18 7.78
N ALA A 73 1.03 -1.06 8.52
CA ALA A 73 1.29 -0.89 9.95
C ALA A 73 2.22 0.29 10.29
N ALA A 74 2.89 0.88 9.30
CA ALA A 74 3.72 2.07 9.48
C ALA A 74 2.90 3.38 9.57
N PHE A 75 1.60 3.31 9.27
CA PHE A 75 0.68 4.45 9.22
C PHE A 75 -0.49 4.20 10.18
N ASP A 76 -0.15 3.97 11.45
CA ASP A 76 -1.08 3.66 12.54
C ASP A 76 -2.02 4.83 12.90
N LYS A 77 -1.58 6.06 12.64
CA LYS A 77 -2.37 7.29 12.84
C LYS A 77 -3.29 7.64 11.67
N ALA A 78 -3.09 7.02 10.50
CA ALA A 78 -3.87 7.30 9.31
C ALA A 78 -5.21 6.55 9.35
N GLU A 79 -6.25 7.15 8.78
CA GLU A 79 -7.53 6.47 8.58
C GLU A 79 -7.42 5.47 7.43
N TRP A 80 -7.88 4.23 7.63
CA TRP A 80 -7.78 3.17 6.63
C TRP A 80 -9.08 3.01 5.85
N TRP A 81 -8.98 3.20 4.54
CA TRP A 81 -10.06 3.06 3.59
C TRP A 81 -9.86 1.82 2.73
N ILE A 82 -10.95 1.08 2.55
CA ILE A 82 -11.04 -0.02 1.60
C ILE A 82 -12.49 -0.10 1.14
N THR A 83 -12.73 -0.57 -0.09
CA THR A 83 -14.09 -0.77 -0.59
C THR A 83 -14.87 -1.73 0.33
N GLU A 84 -16.16 -1.46 0.52
CA GLU A 84 -17.05 -2.25 1.38
C GLU A 84 -17.01 -3.75 1.04
N ARG A 85 -17.12 -4.07 -0.25
CA ARG A 85 -17.06 -5.45 -0.75
C ARG A 85 -15.78 -6.19 -0.36
N GLU A 86 -14.63 -5.53 -0.42
CA GLU A 86 -13.35 -6.13 -0.02
C GLU A 86 -13.23 -6.30 1.50
N ARG A 87 -13.82 -5.37 2.28
CA ARG A 87 -13.89 -5.48 3.74
C ARG A 87 -14.72 -6.69 4.16
N GLU A 88 -15.89 -6.87 3.56
CA GLU A 88 -16.80 -7.99 3.85
C GLU A 88 -16.19 -9.34 3.48
N ALA A 89 -15.52 -9.44 2.33
CA ALA A 89 -14.88 -10.67 1.88
C ALA A 89 -13.64 -11.08 2.72
N SER A 90 -13.15 -10.17 3.57
CA SER A 90 -11.95 -10.37 4.41
C SER A 90 -12.27 -10.61 5.88
N GLN A 91 -13.55 -10.61 6.27
CA GLN A 91 -14.04 -11.08 7.58
C GLN A 91 -14.18 -12.60 7.60
#